data_AF-A0A1H7Y0X3-F1
#
_entry.id   AF-A0A1H7Y0X3-F1
#
_cell.length_a   1.000
_cell.length_b   1.000
_cell.length_c   1.000
_cell.angle_alpha   90.00
_cell.angle_beta   90.00
_cell.angle_gamma   90.00
#
_symmetry.space_group_name_H-M   'P 1'
#
loop_
_entity.id
_entity.type
_entity.pdbx_description
1 polymer ?
#
loop_
_entity_poly.entity_id
_entity_poly.type
_entity_poly.pdbx_seq_one_letter_code
_entity_poly.pdbx_strand_id
1 'polypeptide(L)'
;TLSNTEKDELYVMRVAEEMYERGIEVEPIDIFKAQSRLFSVVGDRIMPSLVSINKLGEKAADQIVEAAKDGPFISKDDFRQRTKCPQGVIEAMDEMGLLGNLPQSSQISIFDFL
;
A
#
# COMPACT_ATOMS: atom_id res chain seq x y z
N THR A 1 27.83 -15.12 -12.84
CA THR A 1 27.97 -13.66 -12.64
C THR A 1 26.58 -13.08 -12.48
N LEU A 2 26.36 -12.17 -11.53
CA LEU A 2 25.04 -11.52 -11.36
C LEU A 2 24.67 -10.70 -12.60
N SER A 3 23.39 -10.74 -12.96
CA SER A 3 22.75 -9.84 -13.91
C SER A 3 22.77 -8.39 -13.41
N ASN A 4 22.43 -7.43 -14.28
CA ASN A 4 22.36 -6.03 -13.86
C ASN A 4 21.26 -5.80 -12.82
N THR A 5 20.08 -6.42 -12.99
CA THR A 5 18.97 -6.34 -12.02
C THR A 5 19.39 -6.86 -10.64
N GLU A 6 20.04 -8.01 -10.58
CA GLU A 6 20.50 -8.57 -9.29
C GLU A 6 21.57 -7.70 -8.61
N LYS A 7 22.39 -6.97 -9.39
CA LYS A 7 23.36 -6.01 -8.83
C LYS A 7 22.66 -4.78 -8.24
N ASP A 8 21.64 -4.28 -8.94
CA ASP A 8 20.86 -3.13 -8.46
C ASP A 8 20.09 -3.50 -7.20
N GLU A 9 19.46 -4.68 -7.16
CA GLU A 9 18.82 -5.22 -5.96
C GLU A 9 19.81 -5.39 -4.80
N LEU A 10 20.99 -5.97 -5.05
CA LEU A 10 22.02 -6.12 -4.03
C LEU A 10 22.47 -4.77 -3.47
N TYR A 11 22.58 -3.74 -4.32
CA TYR A 11 22.92 -2.39 -3.88
C TYR A 11 21.84 -1.82 -2.96
N VAL A 12 20.56 -1.91 -3.35
CA VAL A 12 19.43 -1.45 -2.53
C VAL A 12 19.36 -2.20 -1.20
N MET A 13 19.56 -3.51 -1.19
CA MET A 13 19.55 -4.32 0.02
C MET A 13 20.65 -3.93 1.02
N ARG A 14 21.84 -3.54 0.53
CA ARG A 14 22.91 -3.03 1.40
C ARG A 14 22.57 -1.68 2.02
N VAL A 15 21.89 -0.81 1.28
CA VAL A 15 21.39 0.46 1.83
C VAL A 15 20.33 0.20 2.89
N ALA A 16 19.43 -0.76 2.67
CA ALA A 16 18.44 -1.17 3.66
C ALA A 16 19.08 -1.76 4.93
N GLU A 17 20.11 -2.60 4.79
CA GLU A 17 20.88 -3.13 5.91
C GLU A 17 21.52 -1.99 6.74
N GLU A 18 22.20 -1.04 6.09
CA GLU A 18 22.78 0.12 6.78
C GLU A 18 21.72 0.97 7.49
N MET A 19 20.54 1.14 6.87
CA MET A 19 19.41 1.87 7.46
C MET A 19 18.97 1.22 8.79
N TYR A 20 18.80 -0.11 8.80
CA TYR A 20 18.44 -0.83 10.02
C TYR A 20 19.54 -0.80 11.09
N GLU A 21 20.81 -0.93 10.71
CA GLU A 21 21.96 -0.82 11.63
C GLU A 21 22.09 0.57 12.27
N ARG A 22 21.58 1.62 11.60
CA ARG A 22 21.48 2.98 12.15
C ARG A 22 20.24 3.19 13.02
N GLY A 23 19.40 2.18 13.20
CA GLY A 23 18.15 2.26 13.96
C GLY A 23 17.01 2.94 13.20
N ILE A 24 17.11 3.09 11.87
CA ILE A 24 16.03 3.61 11.03
C ILE A 24 15.20 2.41 10.58
N GLU A 25 13.91 2.41 10.90
CA GLU A 25 12.97 1.35 10.53
C GLU A 25 11.97 1.84 9.48
N VAL A 26 11.46 0.92 8.68
CA VAL A 26 10.30 1.20 7.82
C VAL A 26 9.00 0.98 8.58
N GLU A 27 8.05 1.87 8.36
CA GLU A 27 6.68 1.75 8.84
C GLU A 27 5.87 0.83 7.89
N PRO A 28 4.98 -0.03 8.41
CA PRO A 28 3.97 -0.67 7.58
C PRO A 28 3.18 0.37 6.78
N ILE A 29 2.91 0.09 5.50
CA ILE A 29 2.21 1.05 4.65
C ILE A 29 0.82 1.35 5.22
N ASP A 30 0.58 2.62 5.53
CA ASP A 30 -0.74 3.14 5.87
C ASP A 30 -1.30 3.85 4.64
N ILE A 31 -2.33 3.28 4.01
CA ILE A 31 -2.93 3.78 2.76
C ILE A 31 -3.57 5.18 2.90
N PHE A 32 -3.76 5.68 4.13
CA PHE A 32 -4.28 7.03 4.40
C PHE A 32 -3.18 8.07 4.59
N LYS A 33 -1.92 7.64 4.80
CA LYS A 33 -0.77 8.52 5.06
C LYS A 33 0.31 8.43 4.00
N ALA A 34 0.47 7.27 3.38
CA ALA A 34 1.50 7.02 2.38
C ALA A 34 1.33 7.96 1.18
N GLN A 35 2.45 8.49 0.68
CA GLN A 35 2.43 9.25 -0.56
C GLN A 35 2.42 8.31 -1.76
N SER A 36 1.94 8.80 -2.90
CA SER A 36 1.91 8.01 -4.13
C SER A 36 3.32 7.56 -4.54
N ARG A 37 4.28 8.49 -4.67
CA ARG A 37 5.61 8.24 -5.27
C ARG A 37 6.81 8.37 -4.33
N LEU A 38 6.68 9.11 -3.24
CA LEU A 38 7.81 9.45 -2.38
C LEU A 38 7.73 8.72 -1.04
N PHE A 39 8.88 8.26 -0.58
CA PHE A 39 9.03 7.82 0.79
C PHE A 39 8.97 9.06 1.69
N SER A 40 8.38 8.92 2.87
CA SER A 40 8.19 10.04 3.80
C SER A 40 8.62 9.67 5.20
N VAL A 41 9.14 10.65 5.95
CA VAL A 41 9.54 10.45 7.35
C VAL A 41 8.31 10.54 8.24
N VAL A 42 8.11 9.55 9.11
CA VAL A 42 7.01 9.48 10.07
C VAL A 42 7.60 9.13 11.44
N GLY A 43 7.77 10.15 12.28
CA GLY A 43 8.53 10.01 13.53
C GLY A 43 9.98 9.64 13.22
N ASP A 44 10.46 8.56 13.85
CA ASP A 44 11.81 8.01 13.64
C ASP A 44 11.84 6.91 12.56
N ARG A 45 10.73 6.73 11.83
CA ARG A 45 10.55 5.68 10.82
C ARG A 45 10.34 6.27 9.43
N ILE A 46 10.49 5.43 8.41
CA ILE A 46 10.25 5.77 7.01
C ILE A 46 8.99 5.07 6.53
N MET A 47 7.99 5.84 6.12
CA MET A 47 6.79 5.36 5.42
C MET A 47 7.12 5.15 3.94
N PRO A 48 7.00 3.91 3.41
CA PRO A 48 7.15 3.65 1.99
C PRO A 48 6.07 4.35 1.16
N SER A 49 6.40 4.65 -0.10
CA SER A 49 5.43 5.14 -1.07
C SER A 49 4.50 4.01 -1.55
N LEU A 50 3.29 4.33 -2.00
CA LEU A 50 2.40 3.32 -2.58
C LEU A 50 3.02 2.61 -3.80
N VAL A 51 3.72 3.32 -4.70
CA VAL A 51 4.34 2.70 -5.89
C VAL A 51 5.43 1.66 -5.57
N SER A 52 5.86 1.51 -4.32
CA SER A 52 6.75 0.41 -3.93
C SER A 52 6.01 -0.93 -3.78
N ILE A 53 4.68 -0.92 -3.78
CA ILE A 53 3.85 -2.14 -3.79
C ILE A 53 3.96 -2.78 -5.17
N ASN A 54 4.36 -4.06 -5.19
CA ASN A 54 4.49 -4.81 -6.44
C ASN A 54 3.17 -4.78 -7.23
N LYS A 55 3.26 -4.55 -8.55
CA LYS A 55 2.13 -4.41 -9.48
C LYS A 55 1.26 -3.16 -9.30
N LEU A 56 1.53 -2.29 -8.31
CA LEU A 56 0.81 -1.02 -8.16
C LEU A 56 1.50 0.08 -8.99
N GLY A 57 0.90 0.44 -10.12
CA GLY A 57 1.39 1.52 -10.97
C GLY A 57 1.09 2.91 -10.42
N GLU A 58 1.85 3.92 -10.85
CA GLU A 58 1.74 5.31 -10.38
C GLU A 58 0.33 5.89 -10.43
N LYS A 59 -0.41 5.62 -11.51
CA LYS A 59 -1.78 6.13 -11.67
C LYS A 59 -2.72 5.56 -10.61
N ALA A 60 -2.59 4.27 -10.29
CA ALA A 60 -3.40 3.64 -9.26
C ALA A 60 -3.02 4.17 -7.86
N ALA A 61 -1.72 4.35 -7.61
CA ALA A 61 -1.24 5.00 -6.39
C ALA A 61 -1.82 6.42 -6.20
N ASP A 62 -1.83 7.24 -7.26
CA ASP A 62 -2.44 8.57 -7.22
C ASP A 62 -3.94 8.52 -6.91
N GLN A 63 -4.65 7.56 -7.50
CA GLN A 63 -6.08 7.38 -7.26
C GLN A 63 -6.40 6.90 -5.85
N ILE A 64 -5.53 6.07 -5.25
CA ILE A 64 -5.66 5.65 -3.84
C ILE A 64 -5.51 6.86 -2.92
N VAL A 65 -4.46 7.67 -3.10
CA VAL A 65 -4.23 8.88 -2.29
C VAL A 65 -5.40 9.85 -2.42
N GLU A 66 -5.92 10.06 -3.64
CA GLU A 66 -7.05 10.95 -3.84
C GLU A 66 -8.32 10.41 -3.18
N ALA A 67 -8.66 9.14 -3.40
CA ALA A 67 -9.82 8.51 -2.81
C ALA A 67 -9.76 8.51 -1.28
N ALA A 68 -8.59 8.30 -0.69
CA ALA A 68 -8.41 8.27 0.77
C ALA A 68 -8.78 9.61 1.44
N LYS A 69 -8.75 10.73 0.71
CA LYS A 69 -9.19 12.05 1.22
C LYS A 69 -10.68 12.11 1.54
N ASP A 70 -11.49 11.29 0.85
CA ASP A 70 -12.94 11.21 1.07
C ASP A 70 -13.31 10.42 2.34
N GLY A 71 -12.31 9.97 3.11
CA GLY A 71 -12.48 9.26 4.38
C GLY A 71 -12.26 7.75 4.26
N PRO A 72 -12.53 6.99 5.35
CA PRO A 72 -12.30 5.55 5.40
C PRO A 72 -13.05 4.78 4.31
N PHE A 73 -12.48 3.67 3.86
CA PHE A 73 -13.17 2.71 3.02
C PHE A 73 -14.05 1.81 3.88
N ILE A 74 -15.24 1.45 3.38
CA ILE A 74 -16.19 0.61 4.13
C ILE A 74 -16.19 -0.86 3.68
N SER A 75 -15.66 -1.15 2.49
CA SER A 75 -15.49 -2.49 1.96
C SER A 75 -14.43 -2.51 0.84
N LYS A 76 -14.01 -3.69 0.41
CA LYS A 76 -13.11 -3.84 -0.75
C LYS A 76 -13.78 -3.40 -2.05
N ASP A 77 -15.09 -3.58 -2.18
CA ASP A 77 -15.87 -3.04 -3.29
C ASP A 77 -15.87 -1.50 -3.30
N ASP A 78 -16.05 -0.86 -2.14
CA ASP A 78 -15.96 0.60 -2.01
C ASP A 78 -14.57 1.11 -2.38
N PHE A 79 -13.52 0.45 -1.86
CA PHE A 79 -12.13 0.74 -2.22
C PHE A 79 -11.92 0.64 -3.74
N ARG A 80 -12.39 -0.44 -4.36
CA ARG A 80 -12.29 -0.65 -5.80
C ARG A 80 -13.00 0.44 -6.59
N GLN A 81 -14.22 0.80 -6.18
CA GLN A 81 -15.04 1.79 -6.87
C GLN A 81 -14.40 3.19 -6.82
N ARG A 82 -13.91 3.60 -5.64
CA ARG A 82 -13.31 4.93 -5.43
C ARG A 82 -11.93 5.04 -6.08
N THR A 83 -11.09 4.02 -5.95
CA THR A 83 -9.70 4.05 -6.44
C THR A 83 -9.57 3.62 -7.90
N LYS A 84 -10.54 2.87 -8.44
CA LYS A 84 -10.47 2.25 -9.78
C LYS A 84 -9.28 1.30 -9.95
N CYS A 85 -8.72 0.79 -8.86
CA CYS A 85 -7.63 -0.17 -8.91
C CYS A 85 -8.07 -1.49 -9.56
N PRO A 86 -7.22 -2.13 -10.38
CA PRO A 86 -7.46 -3.48 -10.87
C PRO A 86 -7.58 -4.50 -9.72
N GLN A 87 -8.36 -5.56 -9.93
CA GLN A 87 -8.58 -6.60 -8.93
C GLN A 87 -7.28 -7.21 -8.37
N GLY A 88 -6.31 -7.52 -9.25
CA GLY A 88 -5.03 -8.10 -8.81
C GLY A 88 -4.15 -7.17 -7.95
N VAL A 89 -4.39 -5.85 -8.00
CA VAL A 89 -3.75 -4.90 -7.09
C VAL A 89 -4.41 -4.96 -5.72
N ILE A 90 -5.74 -5.01 -5.68
CA ILE A 90 -6.51 -5.12 -4.44
C ILE A 90 -6.15 -6.40 -3.70
N GLU A 91 -6.03 -7.52 -4.43
CA GLU A 91 -5.58 -8.80 -3.88
C GLU A 91 -4.16 -8.71 -3.30
N ALA A 92 -3.21 -8.10 -4.02
CA ALA A 92 -1.85 -7.90 -3.50
C ALA A 92 -1.82 -7.03 -2.23
N MET A 93 -2.62 -5.96 -2.19
CA MET A 93 -2.73 -5.11 -1.01
C MET A 93 -3.38 -5.83 0.18
N ASP A 94 -4.35 -6.71 -0.09
CA ASP A 94 -5.02 -7.53 0.92
C ASP A 94 -4.10 -8.61 1.51
N GLU A 95 -3.33 -9.30 0.66
CA GLU A 95 -2.30 -10.26 1.07
C GLU A 95 -1.22 -9.62 1.95
N MET A 96 -0.89 -8.34 1.68
CA MET A 96 0.01 -7.54 2.50
C MET A 96 -0.65 -6.95 3.76
N GLY A 97 -1.95 -7.19 3.98
CA GLY A 97 -2.71 -6.70 5.13
C GLY A 97 -3.04 -5.20 5.11
N LEU A 98 -2.79 -4.51 3.98
CA LEU A 98 -2.95 -3.05 3.87
C LEU A 98 -4.41 -2.59 3.86
N LEU A 99 -5.32 -3.51 3.53
CA LEU A 99 -6.77 -3.27 3.55
C LEU A 99 -7.43 -3.69 4.88
N GLY A 100 -6.63 -4.13 5.87
CA GLY A 100 -7.11 -4.54 7.18
C GLY A 100 -8.24 -5.59 7.11
N ASN A 101 -9.26 -5.41 7.94
CA ASN A 101 -10.42 -6.31 8.01
C ASN A 101 -11.60 -5.83 7.15
N LEU A 102 -11.35 -5.09 6.07
CA LEU A 102 -12.44 -4.63 5.20
C LEU A 102 -13.25 -5.83 4.68
N PRO A 103 -14.58 -5.84 4.86
CA PRO A 103 -15.42 -6.87 4.27
C PRO A 103 -15.37 -6.77 2.75
N GLN A 104 -15.71 -7.86 2.06
CA GLN A 104 -15.71 -7.85 0.59
C GLN A 104 -16.68 -6.80 0.03
N SER A 105 -17.91 -6.78 0.56
CA SER A 105 -18.95 -5.83 0.15
C SER A 105 -19.59 -5.15 1.36
N SER A 106 -20.23 -4.00 1.13
CA SER A 106 -20.96 -3.24 2.15
C SER A 106 -22.42 -3.71 2.31
N GLN A 107 -22.76 -4.93 1.88
CA GLN A 107 -24.15 -5.39 1.88
C GLN A 107 -24.71 -5.43 3.30
N ILE A 108 -25.72 -4.58 3.54
CA ILE A 108 -26.69 -4.78 4.62
C ILE A 108 -27.73 -5.75 4.06
N SER A 109 -27.87 -6.91 4.68
CA SER A 109 -28.84 -7.91 4.23
C SER A 109 -30.25 -7.47 4.64
N ILE A 110 -31.25 -7.63 3.76
CA ILE A 110 -32.66 -7.46 4.14
C ILE A 110 -33.05 -8.41 5.29
N PHE A 111 -32.36 -9.54 5.42
CA PHE A 111 -32.53 -10.47 6.54
C PHE A 111 -31.96 -9.97 7.86
N ASP A 112 -31.10 -8.95 7.87
CA ASP A 112 -30.63 -8.31 9.11
C ASP A 112 -31.73 -7.39 9.72
N PHE A 113 -32.79 -7.12 8.96
CA PHE A 113 -33.94 -6.31 9.36
C PHE A 113 -35.23 -7.13 9.62
N LEU A 114 -35.15 -8.46 9.54
CA LEU A 114 -36.23 -9.41 9.87
C LEU A 114 -35.92 -10.12 11.19
#